data_AF-A0A4Q7Q4N6-F1
#
_entry.id   AF-A0A4Q7Q4N6-F1
#
_cell.length_a   1.000
_cell.length_b   1.000
_cell.length_c   1.000
_cell.angle_alpha   90.00
_cell.angle_beta   90.00
_cell.angle_gamma   90.00
#
_symmetry.space_group_name_H-M   'P 1'
#
loop_
_entity.id
_entity.type
_entity.pdbx_description
1 polymer ?
#
loop_
_entity_poly.entity_id
_entity_poly.type
_entity_poly.pdbx_seq_one_letter_code
_entity_poly.pdbx_strand_id
1 'polypeptide(L)'
;MTHRPSPASDRPGADRPGADWSPPHPAESHLAGQPGKLGRAGGEGAGVAGGVAGADDPVGAVRDRLPVAFGALWGELPLLASAGILVCTAGALVVLLSPGLSPLSVLLAALLISPVWGAVIATTDAVVLRDRGGVAVLLKNLRKHAFAGLGVGVVPGVVAALGLFNWQLYSGPVFAVPLAVSGCASVLLLLASCFAFSLRVTSGLRGKTLWFIALHLVARAPLVPLGVLALVFVALFLGTSVAASLLLLAPGPVALFASAGTWTSYGTEKHALHR
;
A
#
# COMPACT_ATOMS: atom_id res chain seq x y z
N MET A 1 38.57 49.58 -36.47
CA MET A 1 39.03 48.67 -35.41
C MET A 1 38.00 48.75 -34.27
N THR A 2 36.73 48.36 -34.39
CA THR A 2 36.10 47.08 -34.78
C THR A 2 36.55 45.88 -33.97
N HIS A 3 35.97 45.73 -32.79
CA HIS A 3 35.88 44.44 -32.09
C HIS A 3 34.44 44.25 -31.60
N ARG A 4 33.65 43.46 -32.34
CA ARG A 4 32.35 42.93 -31.88
C ARG A 4 32.64 41.65 -31.08
N PRO A 5 32.10 41.48 -29.86
CA PRO A 5 32.02 40.16 -29.25
C PRO A 5 30.82 39.38 -29.81
N SER A 6 31.10 38.13 -30.17
CA SER A 6 30.16 37.15 -30.71
C SER A 6 29.35 36.48 -29.59
N PRO A 7 28.03 36.27 -29.72
CA PRO A 7 27.23 35.49 -28.79
C PRO A 7 26.98 34.09 -29.36
N ALA A 8 27.63 33.06 -28.81
CA ALA A 8 27.25 31.67 -29.04
C ALA A 8 27.86 30.78 -27.93
N SER A 9 27.09 30.58 -26.86
CA SER A 9 27.31 29.43 -25.97
C SER A 9 26.08 28.54 -26.08
N ASP A 10 26.19 27.52 -26.92
CA ASP A 10 25.34 26.34 -26.95
C ASP A 10 25.24 25.77 -25.54
N ARG A 11 24.06 25.86 -24.94
CA ARG A 11 23.73 25.02 -23.78
C ARG A 11 23.18 23.70 -24.31
N PRO A 12 23.81 22.55 -23.99
CA PRO A 12 23.27 21.25 -24.33
C PRO A 12 21.94 21.04 -23.61
N GLY A 13 20.98 20.48 -24.36
CA GLY A 13 19.60 20.24 -23.97
C GLY A 13 19.47 19.68 -22.56
N ALA A 14 18.82 20.47 -21.70
CA ALA A 14 18.15 19.94 -20.54
C ALA A 14 16.96 19.12 -21.05
N ASP A 15 17.16 17.81 -21.16
CA ASP A 15 16.09 16.82 -21.22
C ASP A 15 15.13 17.10 -20.06
N ARG A 16 14.05 17.81 -20.38
CA ARG A 16 12.86 17.82 -19.55
C ARG A 16 12.27 16.41 -19.67
N PRO A 17 12.18 15.61 -18.61
CA PRO A 17 11.26 14.49 -18.60
C PRO A 17 9.84 15.07 -18.52
N GLY A 18 9.37 15.58 -19.66
CA GLY A 18 7.96 15.70 -19.98
C GLY A 18 7.43 14.29 -20.14
N ALA A 19 7.23 13.62 -19.01
CA ALA A 19 6.31 12.51 -18.97
C ALA A 19 4.93 13.12 -19.24
N ASP A 20 4.54 13.10 -20.50
CA ASP A 20 3.14 12.96 -20.93
C ASP A 20 2.59 11.71 -20.22
N TRP A 21 2.27 11.88 -18.95
CA TRP A 21 1.46 10.93 -18.23
C TRP A 21 0.03 11.26 -18.61
N SER A 22 -0.43 10.67 -19.72
CA SER A 22 -1.86 10.51 -19.95
C SER A 22 -2.35 9.45 -18.96
N PRO A 23 -3.34 9.74 -18.10
CA PRO A 23 -3.97 8.70 -17.29
C PRO A 23 -4.49 7.61 -18.23
N PRO A 24 -4.42 6.33 -17.84
CA PRO A 24 -5.06 5.27 -18.61
C PRO A 24 -6.54 5.61 -18.72
N HIS A 25 -7.01 5.91 -19.95
CA HIS A 25 -8.42 5.93 -20.25
C HIS A 25 -9.00 4.60 -19.73
N PRO A 26 -10.09 4.61 -18.95
CA PRO A 26 -10.79 3.39 -18.64
C PRO A 26 -11.10 2.76 -19.99
N ALA A 27 -10.57 1.55 -20.21
CA ALA A 27 -10.82 0.81 -21.42
C ALA A 27 -12.34 0.76 -21.62
N GLU A 28 -12.83 1.53 -22.60
CA GLU A 28 -14.13 1.32 -23.18
C GLU A 28 -14.11 -0.12 -23.65
N SER A 29 -14.70 -0.99 -22.84
CA SER A 29 -15.00 -2.35 -23.20
C SER A 29 -15.86 -2.27 -24.44
N HIS A 30 -15.21 -2.49 -25.58
CA HIS A 30 -15.81 -2.77 -26.87
C HIS A 30 -16.95 -3.79 -26.66
N LEU A 31 -18.17 -3.25 -26.55
CA LEU A 31 -19.41 -3.92 -26.87
C LEU A 31 -19.43 -4.07 -28.40
N ALA A 32 -18.68 -5.05 -28.89
CA ALA A 32 -18.74 -5.49 -30.28
C ALA A 32 -19.42 -6.87 -30.33
N GLY A 33 -20.71 -6.84 -30.65
CA GLY A 33 -21.35 -7.82 -31.52
C GLY A 33 -21.73 -9.18 -30.93
N GLN A 34 -22.98 -9.29 -30.45
CA GLN A 34 -23.78 -10.49 -30.69
C GLN A 34 -24.98 -10.12 -31.56
N PRO A 35 -25.09 -10.65 -32.79
CA PRO A 35 -26.27 -10.46 -33.62
C PRO A 35 -27.35 -11.50 -33.29
N GLY A 36 -28.56 -11.01 -33.05
CA GLY A 36 -29.79 -11.63 -33.53
C GLY A 36 -30.32 -12.84 -32.76
N LYS A 37 -31.27 -12.58 -31.85
CA LYS A 37 -32.50 -13.39 -31.78
C LYS A 37 -33.68 -12.50 -31.42
N LEU A 38 -34.43 -12.11 -32.47
CA LEU A 38 -35.77 -11.57 -32.36
C LEU A 38 -36.70 -12.62 -31.73
N GLY A 39 -37.46 -12.22 -30.72
CA GLY A 39 -38.37 -13.10 -30.00
C GLY A 39 -39.32 -12.38 -29.05
N ARG A 40 -40.07 -11.39 -29.57
CA ARG A 40 -41.49 -11.10 -29.29
C ARG A 40 -41.99 -11.01 -27.82
N ALA A 41 -42.32 -9.77 -27.46
CA ALA A 41 -43.55 -9.26 -26.82
C ALA A 41 -44.00 -9.76 -25.43
N GLY A 42 -44.28 -8.77 -24.57
CA GLY A 42 -45.36 -8.83 -23.57
C GLY A 42 -44.90 -8.70 -22.12
N GLY A 43 -45.08 -7.52 -21.52
CA GLY A 43 -44.79 -7.32 -20.11
C GLY A 43 -44.76 -5.87 -19.68
N GLU A 44 -45.92 -5.21 -19.77
CA GLU A 44 -46.24 -3.94 -19.13
C GLU A 44 -45.99 -4.00 -17.61
N GLY A 45 -45.47 -2.89 -17.05
CA GLY A 45 -45.82 -2.47 -15.69
C GLY A 45 -45.00 -3.05 -14.53
N ALA A 46 -43.81 -2.50 -14.31
CA ALA A 46 -43.31 -2.28 -12.95
C ALA A 46 -42.34 -1.11 -12.98
N GLY A 47 -42.83 0.05 -12.52
CA GLY A 47 -41.99 1.20 -12.24
C GLY A 47 -41.00 0.83 -11.15
N VAL A 48 -39.80 0.41 -11.55
CA VAL A 48 -38.65 0.49 -10.66
C VAL A 48 -38.26 1.95 -10.66
N ALA A 49 -38.69 2.63 -9.61
CA ALA A 49 -38.16 3.91 -9.21
C ALA A 49 -36.63 3.82 -9.23
N GLY A 50 -36.04 4.29 -10.33
CA GLY A 50 -34.66 4.71 -10.40
C GLY A 50 -34.54 5.87 -9.44
N GLY A 51 -34.38 5.53 -8.16
CA GLY A 51 -34.00 6.46 -7.13
C GLY A 51 -32.74 7.14 -7.62
N VAL A 52 -32.89 8.42 -7.96
CA VAL A 52 -31.81 9.37 -8.11
C VAL A 52 -31.01 9.23 -6.83
N ALA A 53 -29.94 8.43 -6.90
CA ALA A 53 -29.01 8.20 -5.81
C ALA A 53 -28.54 9.58 -5.38
N GLY A 54 -29.01 9.98 -4.21
CA GLY A 54 -28.77 11.30 -3.65
C GLY A 54 -27.29 11.57 -3.64
N ALA A 55 -26.96 12.82 -3.96
CA ALA A 55 -25.62 13.39 -3.88
C ALA A 55 -24.87 12.88 -2.63
N ASP A 56 -23.98 11.93 -2.89
CA ASP A 56 -22.58 11.94 -2.47
C ASP A 56 -22.32 12.22 -1.00
N ASP A 57 -22.82 11.36 -0.12
CA ASP A 57 -22.15 11.10 1.15
C ASP A 57 -21.05 10.05 0.90
N PRO A 58 -19.78 10.45 0.62
CA PRO A 58 -18.69 9.49 0.43
C PRO A 58 -18.47 8.61 1.67
N VAL A 59 -18.88 9.13 2.84
CA VAL A 59 -18.85 8.39 4.11
C VAL A 59 -19.87 7.25 4.11
N GLY A 60 -21.07 7.45 3.54
CA GLY A 60 -22.09 6.42 3.40
C GLY A 60 -21.65 5.29 2.47
N ALA A 61 -21.10 5.64 1.29
CA ALA A 61 -20.62 4.68 0.32
C ALA A 61 -19.47 3.79 0.85
N VAL A 62 -18.59 4.33 1.70
CA VAL A 62 -17.53 3.54 2.38
C VAL A 62 -18.12 2.59 3.42
N ARG A 63 -19.11 3.07 4.19
CA ARG A 63 -19.76 2.29 5.25
C ARG A 63 -20.50 1.07 4.69
N ASP A 64 -21.06 1.18 3.49
CA ASP A 64 -21.77 0.10 2.82
C ASP A 64 -20.82 -0.92 2.16
N ARG A 65 -19.61 -0.51 1.78
CA ARG A 65 -18.61 -1.41 1.15
C ARG A 65 -17.78 -2.23 2.15
N LEU A 66 -17.64 -1.75 3.38
CA LEU A 66 -16.95 -2.46 4.46
C LEU A 66 -17.51 -3.86 4.75
N PRO A 67 -18.82 -4.05 4.98
CA PRO A 67 -19.38 -5.38 5.26
C PRO A 67 -19.29 -6.31 4.05
N VAL A 68 -19.41 -5.79 2.82
CA VAL A 68 -19.25 -6.58 1.59
C VAL A 68 -17.81 -7.06 1.44
N ALA A 69 -16.83 -6.17 1.63
CA ALA A 69 -15.41 -6.53 1.59
C ALA A 69 -15.05 -7.53 2.71
N PHE A 70 -15.64 -7.37 3.90
CA PHE A 70 -15.43 -8.29 5.01
C PHE A 70 -16.04 -9.68 4.73
N GLY A 71 -17.22 -9.73 4.12
CA GLY A 71 -17.86 -10.99 3.69
C GLY A 71 -17.04 -11.72 2.62
N ALA A 72 -16.53 -10.99 1.62
CA ALA A 72 -15.63 -11.55 0.61
C ALA A 72 -14.33 -12.09 1.22
N LEU A 73 -13.77 -11.39 2.20
CA LEU A 73 -12.57 -11.82 2.91
C LEU A 73 -12.79 -13.11 3.71
N TRP A 74 -13.97 -13.28 4.31
CA TRP A 74 -14.34 -14.51 5.02
C TRP A 74 -14.45 -15.72 4.11
N GLY A 75 -14.85 -15.54 2.84
CA GLY A 75 -14.80 -16.61 1.83
C GLY A 75 -13.37 -17.06 1.51
N GLU A 76 -12.38 -16.18 1.71
CA GLU A 76 -10.97 -16.37 1.37
C GLU A 76 -10.09 -16.62 2.61
N LEU A 77 -10.65 -17.19 3.68
CA LEU A 77 -9.91 -17.69 4.85
C LEU A 77 -8.61 -18.47 4.52
N PRO A 78 -8.57 -19.40 3.53
CA PRO A 78 -7.33 -20.09 3.21
C PRO A 78 -6.24 -19.14 2.69
N LEU A 79 -6.61 -18.06 1.99
CA LEU A 79 -5.67 -17.04 1.53
C LEU A 79 -5.09 -16.28 2.73
N LEU A 80 -5.93 -15.88 3.68
CA LEU A 80 -5.51 -15.24 4.93
C LEU A 80 -4.55 -16.12 5.74
N ALA A 81 -4.90 -17.39 5.90
CA ALA A 81 -4.06 -18.35 6.61
C ALA A 81 -2.70 -18.50 5.91
N SER A 82 -2.68 -18.60 4.57
CA SER A 82 -1.43 -18.71 3.80
C SER A 82 -0.55 -17.46 3.94
N ALA A 83 -1.16 -16.26 3.97
CA ALA A 83 -0.44 -15.01 4.19
C ALA A 83 0.15 -14.94 5.61
N GLY A 84 -0.62 -15.34 6.63
CA GLY A 84 -0.15 -15.45 8.01
C GLY A 84 1.01 -16.43 8.15
N ILE A 85 0.91 -17.62 7.55
CA ILE A 85 1.99 -18.60 7.54
C ILE A 85 3.24 -18.02 6.87
N LEU A 86 3.09 -17.30 5.75
CA LEU A 86 4.22 -16.68 5.05
C LEU A 86 4.92 -15.60 5.89
N VAL A 87 4.15 -14.74 6.58
CA VAL A 87 4.71 -13.70 7.46
C VAL A 87 5.37 -14.34 8.68
N CYS A 88 4.72 -15.34 9.29
CA CYS A 88 5.27 -16.05 10.44
C CYS A 88 6.54 -16.83 10.08
N THR A 89 6.59 -17.50 8.92
CA THR A 89 7.79 -18.22 8.46
C THR A 89 8.92 -17.25 8.13
N ALA A 90 8.62 -16.11 7.50
CA ALA A 90 9.61 -15.05 7.30
C ALA A 90 10.15 -14.51 8.64
N GLY A 91 9.28 -14.24 9.61
CA GLY A 91 9.68 -13.80 10.95
C GLY A 91 10.49 -14.84 11.71
N ALA A 92 10.07 -16.11 11.70
CA ALA A 92 10.80 -17.21 12.32
C ALA A 92 12.19 -17.39 11.69
N LEU A 93 12.30 -17.23 10.37
CA LEU A 93 13.58 -17.28 9.66
C LEU A 93 14.52 -16.15 10.10
N VAL A 94 14.00 -14.93 10.31
CA VAL A 94 14.81 -13.81 10.84
C VAL A 94 15.34 -14.13 12.23
N VAL A 95 14.47 -14.62 13.13
CA VAL A 95 14.85 -14.98 14.50
C VAL A 95 15.87 -16.10 14.52
N LEU A 96 15.74 -17.08 13.63
CA LEU A 96 16.67 -18.19 13.50
C LEU A 96 18.04 -17.76 12.96
N LEU A 97 18.07 -16.85 11.98
CA LEU A 97 19.31 -16.38 11.34
C LEU A 97 20.09 -15.39 12.21
N SER A 98 19.41 -14.56 13.00
CA SER A 98 20.03 -13.57 13.87
C SER A 98 19.25 -13.46 15.17
N PRO A 99 19.52 -14.34 16.15
CA PRO A 99 18.90 -14.24 17.46
C PRO A 99 19.36 -12.95 18.14
N GLY A 100 18.41 -12.04 18.40
CA GLY A 100 18.64 -10.78 19.11
C GLY A 100 18.25 -9.52 18.31
N LEU A 101 18.31 -8.38 19.00
CA LEU A 101 18.07 -7.06 18.42
C LEU A 101 19.37 -6.53 17.82
N SER A 102 19.78 -7.06 16.66
CA SER A 102 20.92 -6.57 15.90
C SER A 102 20.43 -5.67 14.74
N PRO A 103 21.18 -4.66 14.30
CA PRO A 103 20.84 -3.90 13.09
C PRO A 103 20.67 -4.80 11.86
N LEU A 104 21.42 -5.91 11.83
CA LEU A 104 21.35 -6.92 10.79
C LEU A 104 20.01 -7.69 10.83
N SER A 105 19.47 -8.01 12.00
CA SER A 105 18.16 -8.66 12.12
C SER A 105 17.04 -7.74 11.66
N VAL A 106 17.12 -6.42 11.92
CA VAL A 106 16.17 -5.42 11.38
C VAL A 106 16.24 -5.36 9.86
N LEU A 107 17.45 -5.40 9.29
CA LEU A 107 17.62 -5.35 7.84
C LEU A 107 17.10 -6.63 7.17
N LEU A 108 17.38 -7.79 7.75
CA LEU A 108 16.83 -9.09 7.32
C LEU A 108 15.30 -9.12 7.42
N ALA A 109 14.74 -8.62 8.53
CA ALA A 109 13.30 -8.50 8.69
C ALA A 109 12.70 -7.62 7.60
N ALA A 110 13.27 -6.46 7.33
CA ALA A 110 12.81 -5.59 6.26
C ALA A 110 12.90 -6.28 4.90
N LEU A 111 14.01 -6.97 4.59
CA LEU A 111 14.19 -7.67 3.32
C LEU A 111 13.23 -8.85 3.12
N LEU A 112 12.94 -9.61 4.18
CA LEU A 112 12.08 -10.79 4.10
C LEU A 112 10.59 -10.45 4.19
N ILE A 113 10.21 -9.51 5.06
CA ILE A 113 8.80 -9.17 5.29
C ILE A 113 8.25 -8.30 4.16
N SER A 114 9.05 -7.38 3.61
CA SER A 114 8.59 -6.44 2.57
C SER A 114 8.03 -7.09 1.29
N PRO A 115 8.68 -8.10 0.67
CA PRO A 115 8.11 -8.77 -0.49
C PRO A 115 6.82 -9.53 -0.16
N VAL A 116 6.74 -10.13 1.03
CA VAL A 116 5.57 -10.86 1.51
C VAL A 116 4.39 -9.90 1.70
N TRP A 117 4.61 -8.82 2.44
CA TRP A 117 3.63 -7.76 2.64
C TRP A 117 3.11 -7.21 1.32
N GLY A 118 4.03 -7.10 0.37
CA GLY A 118 3.69 -6.61 -0.94
C GLY A 118 2.81 -7.50 -1.79
N ALA A 119 3.06 -8.80 -1.70
CA ALA A 119 2.19 -9.80 -2.31
C ALA A 119 0.79 -9.76 -1.71
N VAL A 120 0.71 -9.63 -0.37
CA VAL A 120 -0.56 -9.56 0.36
C VAL A 120 -1.40 -8.38 -0.11
N ILE A 121 -0.83 -7.17 -0.16
CA ILE A 121 -1.55 -5.98 -0.65
C ILE A 121 -2.03 -6.17 -2.08
N ALA A 122 -1.15 -6.66 -2.98
CA ALA A 122 -1.52 -6.89 -4.37
C ALA A 122 -2.61 -7.96 -4.54
N THR A 123 -2.65 -8.98 -3.67
CA THR A 123 -3.75 -9.95 -3.66
C THR A 123 -5.03 -9.37 -3.12
N THR A 124 -4.99 -8.60 -2.03
CA THR A 124 -6.19 -7.97 -1.47
C THR A 124 -6.84 -7.05 -2.50
N ASP A 125 -6.03 -6.26 -3.22
CA ASP A 125 -6.50 -5.41 -4.30
C ASP A 125 -7.12 -6.23 -5.45
N ALA A 126 -6.46 -7.33 -5.85
CA ALA A 126 -7.00 -8.23 -6.88
C ALA A 126 -8.30 -8.93 -6.48
N VAL A 127 -8.44 -9.33 -5.20
CA VAL A 127 -9.66 -9.96 -4.67
C VAL A 127 -10.81 -8.98 -4.69
N VAL A 128 -10.59 -7.76 -4.20
CA VAL A 128 -11.61 -6.70 -4.20
C VAL A 128 -12.06 -6.36 -5.62
N LEU A 129 -11.13 -6.27 -6.57
CA LEU A 129 -11.43 -5.81 -7.93
C LEU A 129 -11.98 -6.90 -8.85
N ARG A 130 -11.70 -8.18 -8.59
CA ARG A 130 -11.96 -9.27 -9.57
C ARG A 130 -12.75 -10.46 -9.03
N ASP A 131 -13.20 -10.45 -7.77
CA ASP A 131 -13.97 -11.54 -7.12
C ASP A 131 -13.34 -12.94 -7.29
N ARG A 132 -12.03 -13.01 -7.52
CA ARG A 132 -11.28 -14.27 -7.68
C ARG A 132 -10.04 -14.23 -6.80
N GLY A 133 -10.20 -14.72 -5.57
CA GLY A 133 -9.09 -15.03 -4.68
C GLY A 133 -8.56 -16.44 -4.89
N GLY A 134 -7.38 -16.68 -4.33
CA GLY A 134 -6.75 -17.99 -4.35
C GLY A 134 -5.25 -17.93 -4.07
N VAL A 135 -4.74 -18.98 -3.41
CA VAL A 135 -3.32 -19.11 -3.02
C VAL A 135 -2.39 -19.06 -4.25
N ALA A 136 -2.83 -19.58 -5.40
CA ALA A 136 -2.08 -19.50 -6.65
C ALA A 136 -1.89 -18.06 -7.15
N VAL A 137 -2.89 -17.19 -6.95
CA VAL A 137 -2.80 -15.76 -7.29
C VAL A 137 -1.82 -15.06 -6.35
N LEU A 138 -1.84 -15.40 -5.05
CA LEU A 138 -0.86 -14.92 -4.07
C LEU A 138 0.57 -15.27 -4.48
N LEU A 139 0.84 -16.53 -4.83
CA LEU A 139 2.18 -16.95 -5.21
C LEU A 139 2.65 -16.29 -6.51
N LYS A 140 1.74 -16.15 -7.49
CA LYS A 140 2.03 -15.44 -8.75
C LYS A 140 2.33 -13.96 -8.52
N ASN A 141 1.55 -13.30 -7.66
CA ASN A 141 1.74 -11.90 -7.31
C ASN A 141 3.00 -11.67 -6.49
N LEU A 142 3.35 -12.60 -5.59
CA LEU A 142 4.60 -12.59 -4.84
C LEU A 142 5.79 -12.57 -5.78
N ARG A 143 5.83 -13.51 -6.75
CA ARG A 143 6.93 -13.55 -7.73
C ARG A 143 7.00 -12.28 -8.58
N LYS A 144 5.86 -11.70 -8.96
CA LYS A 144 5.81 -10.50 -9.82
C LYS A 144 6.20 -9.22 -9.06
N HIS A 145 5.80 -9.09 -7.79
CA HIS A 145 5.94 -7.85 -7.02
C HIS A 145 7.03 -7.91 -5.94
N ALA A 146 7.73 -9.03 -5.75
CA ALA A 146 8.79 -9.17 -4.75
C ALA A 146 9.84 -8.05 -4.85
N PHE A 147 10.38 -7.80 -6.06
CA PHE A 147 11.38 -6.75 -6.27
C PHE A 147 10.81 -5.34 -6.08
N ALA A 148 9.55 -5.13 -6.46
CA ALA A 148 8.88 -3.86 -6.25
C ALA A 148 8.72 -3.57 -4.76
N GLY A 149 8.35 -4.57 -3.97
CA GLY A 149 8.23 -4.46 -2.53
C GLY A 149 9.57 -4.29 -1.82
N LEU A 150 10.60 -5.02 -2.27
CA LEU A 150 11.95 -4.89 -1.73
C LEU A 150 12.49 -3.46 -1.91
N GLY A 151 12.26 -2.85 -3.07
CA GLY A 151 12.66 -1.46 -3.31
C GLY A 151 11.96 -0.42 -2.43
N VAL A 152 10.74 -0.70 -1.94
CA VAL A 152 10.02 0.19 -1.00
C VAL A 152 10.42 -0.10 0.43
N GLY A 153 10.61 -1.37 0.79
CA GLY A 153 10.89 -1.80 2.15
C GLY A 153 12.33 -1.61 2.62
N VAL A 154 13.30 -1.59 1.70
CA VAL A 154 14.72 -1.38 2.06
C VAL A 154 14.95 0.00 2.68
N VAL A 155 14.27 1.04 2.21
CA VAL A 155 14.46 2.41 2.73
C VAL A 155 14.12 2.54 4.22
N PRO A 156 12.90 2.19 4.70
CA PRO A 156 12.59 2.21 6.12
C PRO A 156 13.44 1.20 6.90
N GLY A 157 13.78 0.05 6.31
CA GLY A 157 14.65 -0.95 6.94
C GLY A 157 16.06 -0.42 7.26
N VAL A 158 16.68 0.29 6.31
CA VAL A 158 18.00 0.91 6.50
C VAL A 158 17.93 2.00 7.57
N VAL A 159 16.90 2.85 7.55
CA VAL A 159 16.74 3.93 8.54
C VAL A 159 16.52 3.35 9.94
N ALA A 160 15.70 2.31 10.07
CA ALA A 160 15.48 1.62 11.34
C ALA A 160 16.75 0.93 11.84
N ALA A 161 17.52 0.28 10.95
CA ALA A 161 18.80 -0.34 11.29
C ALA A 161 19.83 0.69 11.77
N LEU A 162 19.91 1.85 11.12
CA LEU A 162 20.77 2.97 11.56
C LEU A 162 20.31 3.53 12.91
N GLY A 163 19.01 3.65 13.14
CA GLY A 163 18.46 4.05 14.43
C GLY A 163 18.82 3.10 15.56
N LEU A 164 18.71 1.79 15.30
CA LEU A 164 19.10 0.76 16.26
C LEU A 164 20.62 0.73 16.48
N PHE A 165 21.41 0.96 15.43
CA PHE A 165 22.87 1.06 15.52
C PHE A 165 23.28 2.27 16.38
N ASN A 166 22.64 3.43 16.18
CA ASN A 166 22.84 4.62 17.00
C ASN A 166 22.46 4.37 18.47
N TRP A 167 21.38 3.63 18.72
CA TRP A 167 20.98 3.22 20.07
C TRP A 167 22.07 2.39 20.77
N GLN A 168 22.68 1.45 20.04
CA GLN A 168 23.71 0.56 20.59
C GLN A 168 25.03 1.29 20.87
N LEU A 169 25.39 2.26 20.02
CA LEU A 169 26.63 3.03 20.16
C LEU A 169 26.57 4.09 21.27
N TYR A 170 25.40 4.68 21.50
CA TYR A 170 25.27 5.87 22.33
C TYR A 170 24.21 5.70 23.41
N SER A 171 24.65 5.42 24.65
CA SER A 171 23.79 5.27 25.83
C SER A 171 23.72 6.53 26.72
N GLY A 172 24.32 7.65 26.29
CA GLY A 172 24.37 8.90 27.06
C GLY A 172 23.15 9.81 26.86
N PRO A 173 22.76 10.63 27.87
CA PRO A 173 21.58 11.51 27.81
C PRO A 173 21.67 12.59 26.72
N VAL A 174 22.88 13.00 26.35
CA VAL A 174 23.14 13.97 25.26
C VAL A 174 22.74 13.41 23.88
N PHE A 175 22.68 12.08 23.75
CA PHE A 175 22.31 11.39 22.51
C PHE A 175 20.81 11.07 22.40
N ALA A 176 19.99 11.50 23.38
CA ALA A 176 18.54 11.34 23.32
C ALA A 176 17.91 12.07 22.12
N VAL A 177 18.45 13.24 21.72
CA VAL A 177 17.92 14.03 20.61
C VAL A 177 18.12 13.33 19.25
N PRO A 178 19.34 12.91 18.86
CA PRO A 178 19.54 12.11 17.64
C PRO A 178 18.70 10.83 17.61
N LEU A 179 18.53 10.19 18.77
CA LEU A 179 17.70 9.00 18.90
C LEU A 179 16.22 9.28 18.65
N ALA A 180 15.69 10.34 19.25
CA ALA A 180 14.32 10.77 19.02
C ALA A 180 14.09 11.12 17.54
N VAL A 181 15.03 11.85 16.92
CA VAL A 181 14.94 12.20 15.49
C VAL A 181 14.98 10.95 14.61
N SER A 182 15.89 10.01 14.87
CA SER A 182 15.99 8.76 14.11
C SER A 182 14.76 7.88 14.30
N GLY A 183 14.21 7.82 15.52
CA GLY A 183 12.98 7.11 15.84
C GLY A 183 11.79 7.72 15.10
N CYS A 184 11.60 9.04 15.18
CA CYS A 184 10.56 9.75 14.45
C CYS A 184 10.69 9.55 12.93
N ALA A 185 11.89 9.66 12.38
CA ALA A 185 12.15 9.40 10.97
C ALA A 185 11.78 7.97 10.59
N SER A 186 12.15 6.98 11.40
CA SER A 186 11.82 5.56 11.17
C SER A 186 10.31 5.32 11.17
N VAL A 187 9.58 5.91 12.14
CA VAL A 187 8.12 5.81 12.22
C VAL A 187 7.46 6.48 11.01
N LEU A 188 7.89 7.68 10.63
CA LEU A 188 7.35 8.39 9.46
C LEU A 188 7.62 7.62 8.16
N LEU A 189 8.82 7.06 8.00
CA LEU A 189 9.17 6.22 6.86
C LEU A 189 8.39 4.91 6.83
N LEU A 190 8.12 4.31 8.00
CA LEU A 190 7.29 3.12 8.11
C LEU A 190 5.84 3.43 7.71
N LEU A 191 5.26 4.53 8.21
CA LEU A 191 3.92 4.98 7.82
C LEU A 191 3.85 5.33 6.32
N ALA A 192 4.86 6.03 5.81
CA ALA A 192 4.98 6.35 4.39
C ALA A 192 5.14 5.08 3.55
N SER A 193 5.81 4.04 4.05
CA SER A 193 5.99 2.78 3.33
C SER A 193 4.66 2.06 3.03
N CYS A 194 3.67 2.15 3.92
CA CYS A 194 2.33 1.61 3.69
C CYS A 194 1.66 2.26 2.47
N PHE A 195 1.70 3.60 2.38
CA PHE A 195 1.15 4.33 1.24
C PHE A 195 1.99 4.16 -0.03
N ALA A 196 3.31 4.19 0.11
CA ALA A 196 4.26 3.94 -0.96
C ALA A 196 4.00 2.58 -1.62
N PHE A 197 3.67 1.56 -0.82
CA PHE A 197 3.33 0.24 -1.33
C PHE A 197 2.07 0.28 -2.19
N SER A 198 0.99 0.83 -1.66
CA SER A 198 -0.28 0.94 -2.38
C SER A 198 -0.15 1.80 -3.65
N LEU A 199 0.53 2.95 -3.55
CA LEU A 199 0.84 3.82 -4.69
C LEU A 199 1.64 3.08 -5.76
N ARG A 200 2.65 2.32 -5.38
CA ARG A 200 3.48 1.60 -6.35
C ARG A 200 2.68 0.56 -7.12
N VAL A 201 1.74 -0.12 -6.45
CA VAL A 201 0.89 -1.14 -7.08
C VAL A 201 -0.16 -0.49 -7.98
N THR A 202 -0.82 0.58 -7.52
CA THR A 202 -1.96 1.18 -8.21
C THR A 202 -1.55 2.17 -9.30
N SER A 203 -0.60 3.05 -9.02
CA SER A 203 -0.20 4.16 -9.91
C SER A 203 1.08 3.88 -10.71
N GLY A 204 1.82 2.83 -10.35
CA GLY A 204 3.11 2.50 -10.99
C GLY A 204 4.22 3.52 -10.76
N LEU A 205 4.00 4.52 -9.90
CA LEU A 205 4.99 5.54 -9.56
C LEU A 205 6.25 4.89 -8.96
N ARG A 206 7.42 5.49 -9.25
CA ARG A 206 8.73 5.00 -8.79
C ARG A 206 9.62 6.15 -8.33
N GLY A 207 10.65 5.82 -7.55
CA GLY A 207 11.71 6.75 -7.17
C GLY A 207 11.28 7.76 -6.10
N LYS A 208 11.84 8.98 -6.18
CA LYS A 208 11.69 10.04 -5.16
C LYS A 208 10.27 10.60 -5.09
N THR A 209 9.62 10.76 -6.24
CA THR A 209 8.26 11.34 -6.34
C THR A 209 7.24 10.52 -5.55
N LEU A 210 7.37 9.19 -5.57
CA LEU A 210 6.52 8.29 -4.80
C LEU A 210 6.64 8.53 -3.28
N TRP A 211 7.85 8.73 -2.78
CA TRP A 211 8.08 9.01 -1.36
C TRP A 211 7.56 10.38 -0.93
N PHE A 212 7.73 11.40 -1.78
CA PHE A 212 7.18 12.73 -1.49
C PHE A 212 5.65 12.72 -1.44
N ILE A 213 5.00 12.04 -2.38
CA ILE A 213 3.53 11.90 -2.39
C ILE A 213 3.07 11.09 -1.17
N ALA A 214 3.74 9.98 -0.86
CA ALA A 214 3.41 9.17 0.31
C ALA A 214 3.56 9.97 1.62
N LEU A 215 4.63 10.74 1.78
CA LEU A 215 4.82 11.63 2.93
C LEU A 215 3.76 12.74 2.98
N HIS A 216 3.39 13.31 1.82
CA HIS A 216 2.35 14.32 1.76
C HIS A 216 0.99 13.76 2.19
N LEU A 217 0.66 12.52 1.80
CA LEU A 217 -0.55 11.82 2.23
C LEU A 217 -0.55 11.56 3.74
N VAL A 218 0.57 11.08 4.29
CA VAL A 218 0.73 10.89 5.75
C VAL A 218 0.55 12.22 6.50
N ALA A 219 1.10 13.31 5.97
CA ALA A 219 0.97 14.64 6.57
C ALA A 219 -0.47 15.17 6.56
N ARG A 220 -1.26 14.84 5.53
CA ARG A 220 -2.66 15.27 5.44
C ARG A 220 -3.61 14.44 6.31
N ALA A 221 -3.35 13.14 6.47
CA ALA A 221 -4.26 12.23 7.18
C ALA A 221 -3.49 11.22 8.06
N PRO A 222 -2.82 11.65 9.14
CA PRO A 222 -1.97 10.78 9.96
C PRO A 222 -2.74 9.72 10.74
N LEU A 223 -4.05 9.92 10.97
CA LEU A 223 -4.89 9.02 11.75
C LEU A 223 -5.03 7.63 11.12
N VAL A 224 -5.11 7.54 9.79
CA VAL A 224 -5.27 6.27 9.06
C VAL A 224 -4.06 5.35 9.24
N PRO A 225 -2.83 5.76 8.91
CA PRO A 225 -1.67 4.90 9.07
C PRO A 225 -1.33 4.68 10.55
N LEU A 226 -1.66 5.62 11.45
CA LEU A 226 -1.58 5.39 12.90
C LEU A 226 -2.52 4.27 13.36
N GLY A 227 -3.73 4.20 12.82
CA GLY A 227 -4.66 3.11 13.11
C GLY A 227 -4.13 1.75 12.65
N VAL A 228 -3.54 1.69 11.45
CA VAL A 228 -2.88 0.47 10.94
C VAL A 228 -1.71 0.06 11.84
N LEU A 229 -0.88 1.02 12.26
CA LEU A 229 0.27 0.76 13.12
C LEU A 229 -0.15 0.32 14.52
N ALA A 230 -1.20 0.92 15.07
CA ALA A 230 -1.81 0.51 16.33
C ALA A 230 -2.36 -0.93 16.22
N LEU A 231 -3.03 -1.28 15.13
CA LEU A 231 -3.51 -2.65 14.90
C LEU A 231 -2.37 -3.66 14.81
N VAL A 232 -1.28 -3.33 14.10
CA VAL A 232 -0.09 -4.18 14.04
C VAL A 232 0.52 -4.35 15.43
N PHE A 233 0.64 -3.28 16.20
CA PHE A 233 1.19 -3.32 17.55
C PHE A 233 0.31 -4.17 18.48
N VAL A 234 -1.01 -3.96 18.47
CA VAL A 234 -1.98 -4.75 19.22
C VAL A 234 -1.91 -6.22 18.80
N ALA A 235 -1.81 -6.51 17.51
CA ALA A 235 -1.69 -7.88 17.00
C ALA A 235 -0.39 -8.57 17.47
N LEU A 236 0.73 -7.86 17.43
CA LEU A 236 2.01 -8.37 17.95
C LEU A 236 1.93 -8.62 19.46
N PHE A 237 1.38 -7.66 20.20
CA PHE A 237 1.22 -7.76 21.65
C PHE A 237 0.31 -8.93 22.05
N LEU A 238 -0.88 -9.03 21.45
CA LEU A 238 -1.78 -10.19 21.65
C LEU A 238 -1.13 -11.50 21.22
N GLY A 239 -0.35 -11.48 20.13
CA GLY A 239 0.41 -12.62 19.64
C GLY A 239 1.40 -13.16 20.65
N THR A 240 2.08 -12.26 21.37
CA THR A 240 3.01 -12.64 22.44
C THR A 240 2.30 -13.10 23.72
N SER A 241 1.06 -12.67 23.97
CA SER A 241 0.38 -12.89 25.25
C SER A 241 -0.67 -14.00 25.26
N VAL A 242 -1.44 -14.21 24.18
CA VAL A 242 -2.72 -14.94 24.27
C VAL A 242 -2.79 -16.18 23.37
N ALA A 243 -2.22 -16.19 22.16
CA ALA A 243 -2.05 -17.41 21.34
C ALA A 243 -1.33 -17.10 20.01
N ALA A 244 -0.43 -17.99 19.57
CA ALA A 244 0.17 -17.95 18.23
C ALA A 244 -0.88 -18.00 17.10
N SER A 245 -2.07 -18.55 17.36
CA SER A 245 -3.18 -18.60 16.41
C SER A 245 -3.75 -17.22 16.05
N LEU A 246 -3.66 -16.23 16.94
CA LEU A 246 -4.11 -14.86 16.66
C LEU A 246 -3.16 -14.12 15.72
N LEU A 247 -1.87 -14.43 15.78
CA LEU A 247 -0.85 -13.91 14.86
C LEU A 247 -1.11 -14.33 13.41
N LEU A 248 -1.70 -15.52 13.20
CA LEU A 248 -2.07 -16.00 11.88
C LEU A 248 -3.28 -15.25 11.29
N LEU A 249 -4.19 -14.75 12.13
CA LEU A 249 -5.40 -14.06 11.68
C LEU A 249 -5.19 -12.55 11.50
N ALA A 250 -4.25 -11.95 12.25
CA ALA A 250 -3.99 -10.51 12.24
C ALA A 250 -3.63 -9.85 10.90
N PRO A 251 -2.90 -10.49 9.94
CA PRO A 251 -2.48 -9.82 8.71
C PRO A 251 -3.67 -9.40 7.82
N GLY A 252 -4.77 -10.16 7.87
CA GLY A 252 -5.97 -9.90 7.09
C GLY A 252 -6.66 -8.57 7.43
N PRO A 253 -7.09 -8.38 8.68
CA PRO A 253 -7.67 -7.12 9.13
C PRO A 253 -6.75 -5.93 8.85
N VAL A 254 -5.44 -6.07 9.10
CA VAL A 254 -4.48 -4.97 8.86
C VAL A 254 -4.41 -4.60 7.37
N ALA A 255 -4.39 -5.58 6.47
CA ALA A 255 -4.39 -5.32 5.02
C ALA A 255 -5.70 -4.66 4.55
N LEU A 256 -6.84 -5.07 5.11
CA LEU A 256 -8.13 -4.43 4.82
C LEU A 256 -8.17 -2.97 5.28
N PHE A 257 -7.72 -2.68 6.50
CA PHE A 257 -7.67 -1.31 7.01
C PHE A 257 -6.72 -0.44 6.19
N ALA A 258 -5.57 -0.98 5.76
CA ALA A 258 -4.65 -0.29 4.87
C ALA A 258 -5.30 0.03 3.51
N SER A 259 -6.04 -0.92 2.93
CA SER A 259 -6.75 -0.73 1.65
C SER A 259 -7.88 0.29 1.78
N ALA A 260 -8.75 0.14 2.78
CA ALA A 260 -9.85 1.06 3.05
C ALA A 260 -9.36 2.50 3.27
N GLY A 261 -8.25 2.66 3.99
CA GLY A 261 -7.59 3.95 4.21
C GLY A 261 -7.10 4.63 2.92
N THR A 262 -6.70 3.84 1.93
CA THR A 262 -6.30 4.39 0.63
C THR A 262 -7.50 4.87 -0.18
N TRP A 263 -8.62 4.14 -0.17
CA TRP A 263 -9.82 4.54 -0.90
C TRP A 263 -10.49 5.79 -0.32
N THR A 264 -10.54 5.92 1.01
CA THR A 264 -11.09 7.12 1.66
C THR A 264 -10.27 8.37 1.31
N SER A 265 -8.95 8.21 1.24
CA SER A 265 -8.03 9.30 0.88
C SER A 265 -8.17 9.69 -0.60
N TYR A 266 -8.25 8.71 -1.51
CA TYR A 266 -8.43 8.99 -2.94
C TYR A 266 -9.82 9.55 -3.29
N GLY A 267 -10.88 9.09 -2.61
CA GLY A 267 -12.25 9.54 -2.87
C GLY A 267 -12.43 11.03 -2.57
N THR A 268 -11.83 11.51 -1.49
CA THR A 268 -11.90 12.93 -1.07
C THR A 268 -11.15 13.85 -2.02
N GLU A 269 -10.02 13.41 -2.59
CA GLU A 269 -9.21 14.23 -3.49
C GLU A 269 -9.86 14.43 -4.87
N LYS A 270 -10.55 13.41 -5.41
CA LYS A 270 -11.32 13.56 -6.67
C LYS A 270 -12.45 14.58 -6.55
N HIS A 271 -13.06 14.71 -5.37
CA HIS A 271 -14.12 15.69 -5.13
C HIS A 271 -13.57 17.12 -5.00
N ALA A 272 -12.32 17.27 -4.52
CA ALA A 272 -11.68 18.57 -4.38
C ALA A 272 -11.17 19.14 -5.73
N LEU A 273 -10.86 18.28 -6.71
CA LEU A 273 -10.42 18.68 -8.06
C LEU A 273 -11.56 19.04 -9.02
N HIS A 274 -12.81 18.71 -8.67
CA HIS A 274 -13.99 19.00 -9.48
C HIS A 274 -14.86 20.16 -8.92
N ARG A 275 -14.35 20.90 -7.94
CA ARG A 275 -14.90 22.21 -7.51
C ARG A 275 -14.00 23.34 -8.00
#